data_AF-A0A815QSQ8-F1
#
_entry.id   AF-A0A815QSQ8-F1
#
_cell.length_a   1.000
_cell.length_b   1.000
_cell.length_c   1.000
_cell.angle_alpha   90.00
_cell.angle_beta   90.00
_cell.angle_gamma   90.00
#
_symmetry.space_group_name_H-M   'P 1'
#
loop_
_entity.id
_entity.type
_entity.pdbx_description
1 polymer ?
#
loop_
_entity_poly.entity_id
_entity_poly.type
_entity_poly.pdbx_seq_one_letter_code
_entity_poly.pdbx_strand_id
1 'polypeptide(L)'
;DPPINQEQPLERDWPPHINWLRARLEEYHVRVAQLTAEANEIFARADAPGAPFEAKVDAVVAAEALADAKEARANTAGALANAMEAWLDEMEAWADESEVSPAARLGG
;
A
#
# COMPACT_ATOMS: atom_id res chain seq x y z
N ASP A 1 -43.72 9.20 -4.87
CA ASP A 1 -42.55 8.80 -4.09
C ASP A 1 -42.05 7.43 -4.52
N PRO A 2 -40.93 7.33 -5.25
CA PRO A 2 -40.17 6.10 -5.21
C PRO A 2 -39.38 6.07 -3.89
N PRO A 3 -39.25 4.91 -3.24
CA PRO A 3 -38.52 4.80 -1.99
C PRO A 3 -37.05 5.12 -2.24
N ILE A 4 -36.53 6.10 -1.50
CA ILE A 4 -35.09 6.28 -1.33
C ILE A 4 -34.61 4.99 -0.68
N ASN A 5 -33.87 4.17 -1.43
CA ASN A 5 -33.13 3.05 -0.87
C ASN A 5 -32.07 3.63 0.07
N GLN A 6 -32.47 3.88 1.33
CA GLN A 6 -31.64 4.35 2.44
C GLN A 6 -30.78 3.22 3.04
N GLU A 7 -30.44 2.20 2.26
CA GLU A 7 -29.65 1.07 2.72
C GLU A 7 -28.55 0.76 1.72
N GLN A 8 -27.48 1.54 1.76
CA GLN A 8 -26.15 0.95 1.88
C GLN A 8 -25.36 1.75 2.90
N PRO A 9 -25.51 1.45 4.19
CA PRO A 9 -24.60 1.95 5.19
C PRO A 9 -23.19 1.45 4.81
N LEU A 10 -22.23 2.38 4.87
CA LEU A 10 -20.77 2.35 5.11
C LEU A 10 -20.07 1.05 5.60
N GLU A 11 -20.62 -0.14 5.44
CA GLU A 11 -20.02 -1.43 5.80
C GLU A 11 -19.36 -2.16 4.61
N ARG A 12 -19.39 -1.61 3.40
CA ARG A 12 -18.89 -2.31 2.22
C ARG A 12 -17.39 -2.13 2.07
N ASP A 13 -16.67 -3.25 2.17
CA ASP A 13 -15.31 -3.50 1.72
C ASP A 13 -14.65 -2.32 0.98
N TRP A 14 -13.46 -1.91 1.46
CA TRP A 14 -12.61 -0.95 0.74
C TRP A 14 -12.64 -1.24 -0.77
N PRO A 15 -12.62 -0.20 -1.63
CA PRO A 15 -12.56 -0.39 -3.07
C PRO A 15 -11.59 -1.52 -3.47
N PRO A 16 -11.94 -2.41 -4.41
CA PRO A 16 -11.14 -3.61 -4.72
C PRO A 16 -9.66 -3.30 -4.99
N HIS A 17 -9.35 -2.14 -5.56
CA HIS A 17 -7.98 -1.69 -5.79
C HIS A 17 -7.23 -1.35 -4.49
N ILE A 18 -7.88 -0.76 -3.48
CA ILE A 18 -7.32 -0.52 -2.15
C ILE A 18 -7.07 -1.83 -1.43
N ASN A 19 -8.02 -2.76 -1.49
CA ASN A 19 -7.84 -4.11 -0.93
C ASN A 19 -6.67 -4.85 -1.59
N TRP A 20 -6.54 -4.75 -2.93
CA TRP A 20 -5.41 -5.30 -3.66
C TRP A 20 -4.08 -4.65 -3.24
N LEU A 21 -4.01 -3.32 -3.15
CA LEU A 21 -2.80 -2.59 -2.72
C LEU A 21 -2.39 -2.96 -1.29
N ARG A 22 -3.38 -3.11 -0.39
CA ARG A 22 -3.15 -3.55 0.99
C ARG A 22 -2.59 -4.97 1.06
N ALA A 23 -3.17 -5.92 0.32
CA ALA A 23 -2.63 -7.28 0.25
C ALA A 23 -1.21 -7.30 -0.34
N ARG A 24 -0.98 -6.53 -1.40
CA ARG A 24 0.33 -6.36 -2.03
C ARG A 24 1.37 -5.78 -1.06
N LEU A 25 0.97 -4.82 -0.22
CA LEU A 25 1.84 -4.22 0.78
C LEU A 25 2.25 -5.24 1.86
N GLU A 26 1.34 -6.13 2.24
CA GLU A 26 1.63 -7.23 3.17
C GLU A 26 2.61 -8.24 2.55
N GLU A 27 2.41 -8.61 1.28
CA GLU A 27 3.36 -9.46 0.54
C GLU A 27 4.76 -8.84 0.52
N TYR A 28 4.87 -7.55 0.22
CA TYR A 28 6.16 -6.85 0.23
C TYR A 28 6.74 -6.71 1.64
N HIS A 29 5.91 -6.57 2.67
CA HIS A 29 6.38 -6.56 4.06
C HIS A 29 7.06 -7.88 4.42
N VAL A 30 6.41 -9.01 4.11
CA VAL A 30 6.98 -10.35 4.32
C VAL A 30 8.24 -10.54 3.48
N ARG A 31 8.24 -10.12 2.21
CA ARG A 31 9.40 -10.27 1.33
C ARG A 31 10.60 -9.46 1.81
N VAL A 32 10.40 -8.23 2.29
CA VAL A 32 11.45 -7.40 2.87
C VAL A 32 12.02 -8.05 4.13
N ALA A 33 11.17 -8.63 4.98
CA ALA A 33 11.62 -9.34 6.18
C ALA A 33 12.51 -10.55 5.85
N GLN A 34 12.10 -11.36 4.85
CA GLN A 34 12.89 -12.50 4.36
C GLN A 34 14.25 -12.05 3.81
N LEU A 35 14.25 -11.07 2.89
CA LEU A 35 15.49 -10.54 2.32
C LEU A 35 16.39 -9.89 3.36
N THR A 36 15.81 -9.29 4.41
CA THR A 36 16.61 -8.75 5.53
C THR A 36 17.32 -9.88 6.28
N ALA A 37 16.63 -10.99 6.54
CA ALA A 37 17.25 -12.15 7.20
C ALA A 37 18.35 -12.77 6.32
N GLU A 38 18.07 -13.00 5.03
CA GLU A 38 19.04 -13.52 4.06
C GLU A 38 20.26 -12.60 3.93
N ALA A 39 20.04 -11.28 3.80
CA ALA A 39 21.12 -10.30 3.71
C ALA A 39 21.97 -10.27 4.98
N ASN A 40 21.38 -10.37 6.18
CA ASN A 40 22.13 -10.41 7.43
C ASN A 40 23.08 -11.61 7.50
N GLU A 41 22.66 -12.78 7.01
CA GLU A 41 23.53 -13.96 6.94
C GLU A 41 24.69 -13.76 5.96
N ILE A 42 24.42 -13.15 4.81
CA ILE A 42 25.43 -12.85 3.80
C ILE A 42 26.43 -11.81 4.33
N PHE A 43 25.95 -10.74 4.97
CA PHE A 43 26.79 -9.72 5.59
C PHE A 43 27.68 -10.31 6.67
N ALA A 44 27.16 -11.19 7.53
CA ALA A 44 27.95 -11.86 8.55
C ALA A 44 29.11 -12.69 7.95
N ARG A 45 28.88 -13.35 6.79
CA ARG A 45 29.94 -14.07 6.07
C ARG A 45 30.95 -13.14 5.43
N ALA A 46 30.51 -12.00 4.89
CA ALA A 46 31.37 -11.02 4.25
C ALA A 46 32.25 -10.23 5.23
N ASP A 47 31.75 -10.00 6.45
CA ASP A 47 32.46 -9.32 7.54
C ASP A 47 33.44 -10.23 8.30
N ALA A 48 33.37 -11.55 8.07
CA ALA A 48 34.27 -12.49 8.72
C ALA A 48 35.76 -12.20 8.36
N PRO A 49 36.68 -12.27 9.33
CA PRO A 49 38.10 -12.12 9.03
C PRO A 49 38.58 -13.14 7.99
N GLY A 50 39.22 -12.66 6.93
CA GLY A 50 39.67 -13.52 5.83
C GLY A 50 38.58 -13.89 4.83
N ALA A 51 37.39 -13.28 4.89
CA ALA A 51 36.36 -13.47 3.89
C ALA A 51 36.89 -13.21 2.47
N PRO A 52 36.60 -14.10 1.50
CA PRO A 52 37.03 -13.92 0.12
C PRO A 52 36.33 -12.72 -0.52
N PHE A 53 36.88 -12.20 -1.62
CA PHE A 53 36.29 -11.06 -2.33
C PHE A 53 34.87 -11.38 -2.82
N GLU A 54 34.64 -12.63 -3.24
CA GLU A 54 33.34 -13.14 -3.67
C GLU A 54 32.27 -13.00 -2.59
N ALA A 55 32.61 -13.23 -1.31
CA ALA A 55 31.66 -13.02 -0.21
C ALA A 55 31.26 -11.54 -0.07
N LYS A 56 32.16 -10.61 -0.39
CA LYS A 56 31.86 -9.17 -0.40
C LYS A 56 31.02 -8.78 -1.61
N VAL A 57 31.23 -9.41 -2.77
CA VAL A 57 30.38 -9.24 -3.95
C VAL A 57 28.96 -9.73 -3.64
N ASP A 58 28.83 -10.91 -3.04
CA ASP A 58 27.53 -11.45 -2.61
C ASP A 58 26.81 -10.50 -1.64
N ALA A 59 27.55 -9.87 -0.72
CA ALA A 59 26.99 -8.86 0.19
C ALA A 59 26.46 -7.63 -0.56
N VAL A 60 27.18 -7.13 -1.57
CA VAL A 60 26.70 -6.01 -2.40
C VAL A 60 25.41 -6.40 -3.14
N VAL A 61 25.38 -7.58 -3.76
CA VAL A 61 24.18 -8.09 -4.46
C VAL A 61 22.99 -8.26 -3.51
N ALA A 62 23.23 -8.76 -2.29
CA ALA A 62 22.20 -8.88 -1.27
C ALA A 62 21.67 -7.51 -0.81
N ALA A 63 22.55 -6.53 -0.69
CA ALA A 63 22.18 -5.15 -0.34
C ALA A 63 21.31 -4.50 -1.43
N GLU A 64 21.67 -4.69 -2.71
CA GLU A 64 20.89 -4.22 -3.86
C GLU A 64 19.49 -4.86 -3.88
N ALA A 65 19.41 -6.19 -3.76
CA ALA A 65 18.13 -6.90 -3.72
C ALA A 65 17.22 -6.43 -2.55
N LEU A 66 17.81 -6.16 -1.38
CA LEU A 66 17.08 -5.62 -0.24
C LEU A 66 16.62 -4.17 -0.47
N ALA A 67 17.43 -3.35 -1.13
CA ALA A 67 17.07 -1.99 -1.49
C ALA A 67 15.88 -1.97 -2.47
N ASP A 68 15.93 -2.77 -3.53
CA ASP A 68 14.86 -2.91 -4.52
C ASP A 68 13.53 -3.34 -3.88
N ALA A 69 13.59 -4.32 -2.97
CA ALA A 69 12.39 -4.78 -2.27
C ALA A 69 11.81 -3.70 -1.35
N LYS A 70 12.65 -2.90 -0.68
CA LYS A 70 12.21 -1.76 0.14
C LYS A 70 11.59 -0.67 -0.72
N GLU A 71 12.16 -0.39 -1.89
CA GLU A 71 11.61 0.57 -2.85
C GLU A 71 10.24 0.10 -3.37
N ALA A 72 10.11 -1.16 -3.78
CA ALA A 72 8.83 -1.72 -4.23
C ALA A 72 7.75 -1.64 -3.14
N ARG A 73 8.12 -1.89 -1.88
CA ARG A 73 7.24 -1.71 -0.73
C ARG A 73 6.82 -0.25 -0.55
N ALA A 74 7.77 0.69 -0.60
CA ALA A 74 7.50 2.12 -0.44
C ALA A 74 6.58 2.64 -1.55
N ASN A 75 6.82 2.25 -2.81
CA ASN A 75 5.98 2.60 -3.94
C ASN A 75 4.54 2.08 -3.77
N THR A 76 4.39 0.85 -3.28
CA THR A 76 3.06 0.26 -3.01
C THR A 76 2.34 0.98 -1.87
N ALA A 77 3.06 1.36 -0.81
CA ALA A 77 2.51 2.15 0.29
C ALA A 77 2.07 3.55 -0.18
N GLY A 78 2.85 4.21 -1.04
CA GLY A 78 2.47 5.49 -1.65
C GLY A 78 1.24 5.36 -2.53
N ALA A 79 1.16 4.32 -3.35
CA ALA A 79 -0.02 4.04 -4.17
C ALA A 79 -1.28 3.79 -3.31
N LEU A 80 -1.13 3.07 -2.18
CA LEU A 80 -2.22 2.86 -1.23
C LEU A 80 -2.69 4.16 -0.61
N ALA A 81 -1.76 5.04 -0.17
CA ALA A 81 -2.11 6.34 0.39
C ALA A 81 -2.89 7.20 -0.61
N ASN A 82 -2.41 7.30 -1.86
CA ASN A 82 -3.09 8.06 -2.91
C ASN A 82 -4.48 7.49 -3.23
N ALA A 83 -4.63 6.17 -3.22
CA ALA A 83 -5.92 5.53 -3.46
C ALA A 83 -6.91 5.79 -2.31
N MET A 84 -6.42 5.80 -1.07
CA MET A 84 -7.24 6.16 0.09
C MET A 84 -7.68 7.62 0.06
N GLU A 85 -6.78 8.54 -0.31
CA GLU A 85 -7.10 9.97 -0.46
C GLU A 85 -8.18 10.18 -1.53
N ALA A 86 -8.01 9.60 -2.72
CA ALA A 86 -9.00 9.69 -3.79
C ALA A 86 -10.37 9.11 -3.40
N TRP A 87 -10.39 8.02 -2.63
CA TRP A 87 -11.64 7.44 -2.12
C TRP A 87 -12.30 8.34 -1.08
N LEU A 88 -11.53 8.97 -0.19
CA LEU A 88 -12.07 9.93 0.78
C LEU A 88 -12.67 11.16 0.07
N ASP A 89 -12.00 11.70 -0.96
CA ASP A 89 -12.51 12.80 -1.77
C ASP A 89 -13.84 12.43 -2.46
N GLU A 90 -13.95 11.19 -2.97
CA GLU A 90 -15.20 10.69 -3.58
C GLU A 90 -16.33 10.57 -2.55
N MET A 91 -16.02 10.11 -1.33
CA MET A 91 -17.00 10.04 -0.24
C MET A 91 -17.43 11.43 0.25
N GLU A 92 -16.52 12.40 0.30
CA GLU A 92 -16.83 13.79 0.64
C GLU A 92 -17.74 14.43 -0.42
N ALA A 93 -17.42 14.26 -1.70
CA ALA A 93 -18.26 14.74 -2.80
C ALA A 93 -19.67 14.13 -2.79
N TRP A 94 -19.78 12.82 -2.48
CA TRP A 94 -21.08 12.17 -2.34
C TRP A 94 -21.87 12.71 -1.14
N ALA A 95 -21.20 12.95 -0.01
CA ALA A 95 -21.81 13.54 1.17
C ALA A 95 -22.36 14.94 0.85
N ASP A 96 -21.56 15.79 0.21
CA ASP A 96 -21.96 17.13 -0.22
C ASP A 96 -23.17 17.10 -1.18
N GLU A 97 -23.16 16.21 -2.18
CA GLU A 97 -24.30 16.05 -3.10
C GLU A 97 -25.56 15.54 -2.40
N SER A 98 -25.42 14.71 -1.37
CA SER A 98 -26.54 14.16 -0.59
C SER A 98 -27.14 15.16 0.40
N GLU A 99 -26.35 16.10 0.92
CA GLU A 99 -26.81 17.22 1.75
C GLU A 99 -27.58 18.28 0.93
N VAL A 100 -27.31 18.38 -0.38
CA VAL A 100 -28.10 19.16 -1.34
C VAL A 100 -29.39 18.42 -1.70
N SER A 101 -30.29 18.30 -0.72
CA SER A 101 -31.63 17.71 -0.89
C SER A 101 -32.46 18.46 -1.97
N PRO A 102 -33.39 17.79 -2.69
CA PRO A 102 -34.20 18.36 -3.79
C PRO A 102 -35.02 19.62 -3.45
N ALA A 103 -35.14 19.99 -2.18
CA ALA A 103 -35.82 21.21 -1.73
C ALA A 103 -35.20 22.49 -2.32
N ALA A 104 -33.90 22.49 -2.66
CA ALA A 104 -33.26 23.62 -3.35
C ALA A 104 -33.56 23.70 -4.86
N ARG A 105 -34.05 22.62 -5.49
CA ARG A 105 -34.39 22.60 -6.93
C ARG A 105 -35.85 22.98 -7.24
N LEU A 106 -36.72 23.08 -6.23
CA LEU A 106 -38.13 23.46 -6.40
C LEU A 106 -38.47 24.87 -5.88
N GLY A 107 -37.45 25.66 -5.49
CA GLY A 107 -37.62 26.98 -4.88
C GLY A 107 -36.79 28.10 -5.54
N GLY A 108 -36.58 28.05 -6.86
CA GLY A 108 -35.92 29.11 -7.64
C GLY A 108 -36.63 29.33 -8.97
#